data_AF-A0A966UZ57-F1
#
_entry.id   AF-A0A966UZ57-F1
#
_cell.length_a   1.000
_cell.length_b   1.000
_cell.length_c   1.000
_cell.angle_alpha   90.00
_cell.angle_beta   90.00
_cell.angle_gamma   90.00
#
_symmetry.space_group_name_H-M   'P 1'
#
loop_
_entity.id
_entity.type
_entity.pdbx_description
1 polymer ?
#
loop_
_entity_poly.entity_id
_entity_poly.type
_entity_poly.pdbx_seq_one_letter_code
_entity_poly.pdbx_strand_id
1 'polypeptide(L)'
;EPVVARLNAVEGLELILHGLPSPYWGQDQVVTGLLTGSDLLFGLEGQDLGDKLLLPSVMLRQGEPVFLDDLTLVDLEQRLPVAVQVLGGADDLVAACTRDHTNAH
;
A
#
# COMPACT_ATOMS: atom_id res chain seq x y z
N GLU A 1 -18.21 9.74 1.15
CA GLU A 1 -17.03 10.47 1.66
C GLU A 1 -15.81 9.59 1.46
N PRO A 2 -14.67 10.10 0.95
CA PRO A 2 -13.48 9.27 0.82
C PRO A 2 -13.00 8.88 2.23
N VAL A 3 -12.74 7.59 2.43
CA VAL A 3 -12.29 7.00 3.70
C VAL A 3 -11.11 7.77 4.31
N VAL A 4 -10.27 8.36 3.47
CA VAL A 4 -9.12 9.22 3.82
C VAL A 4 -9.50 10.36 4.76
N ALA A 5 -10.60 11.08 4.49
CA ALA A 5 -10.98 12.24 5.30
C ALA A 5 -11.37 11.84 6.72
N ARG A 6 -11.97 10.66 6.89
CA ARG A 6 -12.33 10.12 8.20
C ARG A 6 -11.11 9.63 8.96
N LEU A 7 -10.13 9.06 8.27
CA LEU A 7 -8.91 8.57 8.89
C LEU A 7 -7.97 9.72 9.30
N ASN A 8 -7.86 10.77 8.48
CA ASN A 8 -7.10 11.99 8.81
C ASN A 8 -7.74 12.85 9.90
N ALA A 9 -8.92 12.48 10.40
CA ALA A 9 -9.51 13.09 11.59
C ALA A 9 -8.93 12.50 12.90
N VAL A 10 -8.15 11.43 12.82
CA VAL A 10 -7.45 10.84 13.97
C VAL A 10 -6.18 11.66 14.24
N GLU A 11 -6.08 12.20 15.45
CA GLU A 11 -4.91 12.99 15.86
C GLU A 11 -3.64 12.14 15.85
N GLY A 12 -2.58 12.63 15.22
CA GLY A 12 -1.32 11.90 15.06
C GLY A 12 -1.26 10.94 13.88
N LEU A 13 -2.30 10.87 13.04
CA LEU A 13 -2.33 10.06 11.83
C LEU A 13 -2.47 10.92 10.57
N GLU A 14 -1.52 10.77 9.65
CA GLU A 14 -1.61 11.32 8.30
C GLU A 14 -1.63 10.17 7.29
N LEU A 15 -2.66 10.13 6.46
CA LEU A 15 -2.81 9.19 5.36
C LEU A 15 -2.91 9.93 4.04
N ILE A 16 -2.02 9.52 3.13
CA ILE A 16 -1.96 9.99 1.75
C ILE A 16 -2.52 8.88 0.86
N LEU A 17 -3.53 9.20 0.06
CA LEU A 17 -4.12 8.25 -0.88
C LEU A 17 -3.51 8.44 -2.27
N HIS A 18 -2.72 7.46 -2.70
CA HIS A 18 -2.16 7.40 -4.04
C HIS A 18 -3.04 6.52 -4.93
N GLY A 19 -3.74 7.15 -5.87
CA GLY A 19 -4.46 6.42 -6.93
C GLY A 19 -3.49 6.06 -8.05
N LEU A 20 -3.23 4.77 -8.23
CA LEU A 20 -2.30 4.31 -9.27
C LEU A 20 -3.08 3.86 -10.51
N PRO A 21 -2.70 4.31 -11.72
CA PRO A 21 -3.24 3.75 -12.95
C PRO A 21 -2.71 2.31 -13.12
N SER A 22 -3.55 1.39 -13.59
CA SER A 22 -3.08 0.07 -14.06
C SER A 22 -2.99 0.06 -15.59
N PRO A 23 -1.83 0.38 -16.18
CA PRO A 23 -1.60 0.16 -17.60
C PRO A 23 -1.64 -1.33 -17.99
N TYR A 24 -1.49 -2.27 -17.05
CA TYR A 24 -1.46 -3.72 -17.31
C TYR A 24 -2.80 -4.29 -17.79
N TRP A 25 -3.95 -3.83 -17.28
CA TRP A 25 -5.28 -4.33 -17.70
C TRP A 25 -6.04 -3.42 -18.68
N GLY A 26 -5.42 -2.32 -19.12
CA GLY A 26 -6.12 -1.28 -19.88
C GLY A 26 -7.01 -0.42 -18.98
N GLN A 27 -7.17 0.85 -19.34
CA GLN A 27 -7.81 1.90 -18.52
C GLN A 27 -9.32 1.70 -18.25
N ASP A 28 -9.93 0.60 -18.71
CA ASP A 28 -11.38 0.36 -18.66
C ASP A 28 -11.86 -0.40 -17.39
N GLN A 29 -10.96 -0.93 -16.55
CA GLN A 29 -11.34 -1.60 -15.29
C GLN A 29 -10.59 -1.04 -14.08
N VAL A 30 -11.33 -0.35 -13.21
CA VAL A 30 -10.84 0.21 -11.93
C VAL A 30 -11.22 -0.75 -10.79
N VAL A 31 -10.51 -1.87 -10.67
CA VAL A 31 -10.67 -2.81 -9.55
C VAL A 31 -9.34 -3.01 -8.84
N THR A 32 -9.37 -2.97 -7.50
CA THR A 32 -8.18 -3.00 -6.62
C THR A 32 -7.38 -4.31 -6.69
N GLY A 33 -7.95 -5.38 -7.25
CA GLY A 33 -7.28 -6.68 -7.40
C GLY A 33 -6.41 -6.81 -8.66
N LEU A 34 -6.27 -5.74 -9.43
CA LEU A 34 -5.56 -5.69 -10.71
C LEU A 34 -4.37 -4.72 -10.67
N LEU A 35 -3.74 -4.50 -9.53
CA LEU A 35 -2.49 -3.73 -9.48
C LEU A 35 -1.31 -4.69 -9.34
N THR A 36 -0.33 -4.54 -10.22
CA THR A 36 0.90 -5.34 -10.24
C THR A 36 2.01 -4.68 -9.43
N GLY A 37 3.10 -5.41 -9.15
CA GLY A 37 4.28 -4.81 -8.53
C GLY A 37 4.89 -3.73 -9.42
N SER A 38 4.84 -3.91 -10.74
CA SER A 38 5.32 -2.93 -11.71
C SER A 38 4.48 -1.65 -11.70
N ASP A 39 3.15 -1.76 -11.56
CA ASP A 39 2.26 -0.59 -11.45
C ASP A 39 2.56 0.22 -10.18
N LEU A 40 2.88 -0.46 -9.06
CA LEU A 40 3.34 0.20 -7.84
C LEU A 40 4.64 0.95 -8.06
N LEU A 41 5.66 0.31 -8.63
CA LEU A 41 6.96 0.93 -8.84
C LEU A 41 6.88 2.16 -9.76
N PHE A 42 6.16 2.04 -10.87
CA PHE A 42 5.98 3.14 -11.82
C PHE A 42 5.13 4.27 -11.22
N GLY A 43 4.03 3.91 -10.57
CA GLY A 43 3.11 4.88 -10.02
C GLY A 43 3.66 5.62 -8.81
N LEU A 44 4.47 4.97 -7.97
CA LEU A 44 5.08 5.56 -6.76
C LEU A 44 6.44 6.22 -7.02
N GLU A 45 6.97 6.12 -8.24
CA GLU A 45 8.25 6.75 -8.60
C GLU A 45 8.19 8.27 -8.37
N GLY A 46 9.10 8.77 -7.52
CA GLY A 46 9.20 10.20 -7.21
C GLY A 46 8.10 10.76 -6.30
N GLN A 47 7.24 9.91 -5.72
CA GLN A 47 6.23 10.34 -4.74
C GLN A 47 6.79 10.32 -3.31
N ASP A 48 6.27 11.20 -2.45
CA ASP A 48 6.52 11.15 -1.01
C ASP A 48 5.64 10.07 -0.38
N LEU A 49 6.25 8.99 0.08
CA LEU A 49 5.57 7.82 0.64
C LEU A 49 5.41 7.90 2.17
N GLY A 50 5.92 8.96 2.81
CA GLY A 50 5.92 9.10 4.26
C GLY A 50 6.75 8.02 4.95
N ASP A 51 6.26 7.53 6.10
CA ASP A 51 7.02 6.60 6.95
C ASP A 51 6.95 5.14 6.50
N LYS A 52 5.82 4.74 5.91
CA LYS A 52 5.56 3.34 5.52
C LYS A 52 4.51 3.26 4.41
N LEU A 53 4.69 2.31 3.49
CA LEU A 53 3.70 2.00 2.47
C LEU A 53 2.79 0.86 2.93
N LEU A 54 1.49 1.14 3.03
CA LEU A 54 0.49 0.14 3.40
C LEU A 54 -0.16 -0.45 2.15
N LEU A 55 -0.01 -1.76 1.95
CA LEU A 55 -0.53 -2.48 0.78
C LEU A 55 -1.63 -3.47 1.17
N PRO A 56 -2.79 -3.47 0.49
CA PRO A 56 -3.78 -4.53 0.66
C PRO A 56 -3.24 -5.90 0.22
N SER A 57 -3.48 -6.94 1.02
CA SER A 57 -3.07 -8.33 0.71
C SER A 57 -3.69 -8.87 -0.58
N VAL A 58 -4.84 -8.33 -1.00
CA VAL A 58 -5.52 -8.68 -2.26
C VAL A 58 -4.72 -8.33 -3.52
N MET A 59 -3.65 -7.54 -3.39
CA MET A 59 -2.71 -7.26 -4.48
C MET A 59 -1.72 -8.42 -4.73
N LEU A 60 -1.58 -9.33 -3.76
CA LEU A 60 -0.70 -10.49 -3.83
C LEU A 60 -1.49 -11.72 -4.28
N ARG A 61 -0.80 -12.68 -4.91
CA ARG A 61 -1.34 -13.99 -5.22
C ARG A 61 -1.71 -14.72 -3.92
N GLN A 62 -2.83 -15.44 -3.94
CA GLN A 62 -3.33 -16.10 -2.74
C GLN A 62 -2.31 -17.11 -2.19
N GLY A 63 -1.84 -16.86 -0.97
CA GLY A 63 -0.88 -17.72 -0.28
C GLY A 63 0.58 -17.50 -0.64
N GLU A 64 0.91 -16.54 -1.51
CA GLU A 64 2.27 -16.26 -1.96
C GLU A 64 2.60 -14.76 -1.87
N PRO A 65 3.80 -14.38 -1.39
CA PRO A 65 4.23 -12.97 -1.34
C PRO A 65 4.70 -12.48 -2.72
N VAL A 66 3.89 -12.72 -3.75
CA VAL A 66 4.18 -12.46 -5.16
C VAL A 66 3.00 -11.74 -5.80
N PHE A 67 3.28 -10.70 -6.58
CA PHE A 67 2.29 -9.93 -7.34
C PHE A 67 1.84 -10.70 -8.60
N LEU A 68 0.84 -10.17 -9.30
CA LEU A 68 0.31 -10.80 -10.50
C LEU A 68 1.31 -10.84 -11.68
N ASP A 69 2.32 -9.98 -11.69
CA ASP A 69 3.42 -9.90 -12.66
C ASP A 69 4.70 -10.64 -12.24
N ASP A 70 4.59 -11.59 -11.32
CA ASP A 70 5.71 -12.39 -10.79
C ASP A 70 6.78 -11.61 -10.00
N LEU A 71 6.60 -10.30 -9.77
CA LEU A 71 7.44 -9.57 -8.83
C LEU A 71 7.18 -10.04 -7.41
N THR A 72 8.22 -10.21 -6.61
CA THR A 72 8.07 -10.57 -5.20
C THR A 72 7.91 -9.32 -4.33
N LEU A 73 7.31 -9.48 -3.15
CA LEU A 73 7.26 -8.41 -2.15
C LEU A 73 8.66 -7.90 -1.79
N VAL A 74 9.65 -8.81 -1.74
CA VAL A 74 11.05 -8.47 -1.48
C VAL A 74 11.65 -7.61 -2.58
N ASP A 75 11.37 -7.91 -3.86
CA ASP A 75 11.84 -7.09 -4.98
C ASP A 75 11.27 -5.68 -4.92
N LEU A 76 10.01 -5.54 -4.48
CA LEU A 76 9.35 -4.26 -4.31
C LEU A 76 10.00 -3.46 -3.16
N GLU A 77 10.17 -4.09 -1.99
CA GLU A 77 10.80 -3.48 -0.81
C GLU A 77 12.23 -3.01 -1.10
N GLN A 78 13.00 -3.72 -1.92
CA GLN A 78 14.35 -3.32 -2.30
C GLN A 78 14.40 -2.08 -3.21
N ARG A 79 13.30 -1.78 -3.91
CA ARG A 79 13.22 -0.69 -4.88
C ARG A 79 12.50 0.54 -4.33
N LEU A 80 11.77 0.41 -3.22
CA LEU A 80 11.10 1.50 -2.56
C LEU A 80 11.94 2.05 -1.40
N PRO A 81 11.88 3.37 -1.13
CA PRO A 81 12.66 3.98 -0.06
C PRO A 81 12.09 3.75 1.34
N VAL A 82 10.89 3.16 1.45
CA VAL A 82 10.14 2.97 2.70
C VAL A 82 9.79 1.50 2.92
N ALA A 83 9.58 1.13 4.18
CA ALA A 83 9.11 -0.22 4.51
C ALA A 83 7.70 -0.45 3.96
N VAL A 84 7.47 -1.65 3.43
CA VAL A 84 6.17 -2.07 2.91
C VAL A 84 5.49 -2.97 3.94
N GLN A 85 4.24 -2.69 4.27
CA GLN A 85 3.44 -3.51 5.18
C GLN A 85 2.18 -3.98 4.49
N VAL A 86 2.00 -5.30 4.43
CA VAL A 86 0.81 -5.93 3.87
C VAL A 86 -0.31 -5.99 4.92
N LEU A 87 -1.51 -5.56 4.52
CA LEU A 87 -2.71 -5.52 5.37
C LEU A 87 -3.74 -6.53 4.86
N GLY A 88 -4.18 -7.44 5.72
CA GLY A 88 -5.24 -8.41 5.44
C GLY A 88 -6.65 -7.83 5.59
N GLY A 89 -6.80 -6.75 6.36
CA GLY A 89 -8.09 -6.10 6.56
C GLY A 89 -8.02 -4.83 7.41
N ALA A 90 -9.18 -4.33 7.82
CA ALA A 90 -9.31 -3.09 8.59
C ALA A 90 -8.59 -3.15 9.96
N ASP A 91 -8.60 -4.30 10.62
CA ASP A 91 -7.94 -4.47 11.92
C ASP A 91 -6.41 -4.31 11.80
N ASP A 92 -5.82 -4.80 10.70
CA ASP A 92 -4.39 -4.64 10.44
C ASP A 92 -4.03 -3.18 10.18
N LEU A 93 -4.90 -2.44 9.47
CA LEU A 93 -4.72 -1.00 9.27
C LEU A 93 -4.70 -0.26 10.61
N VAL A 94 -5.68 -0.53 11.49
CA VAL A 94 -5.72 0.09 12.82
C VAL A 94 -4.47 -0.26 13.62
N ALA A 95 -4.04 -1.52 13.59
CA ALA A 95 -2.83 -1.96 14.29
C ALA A 95 -1.56 -1.29 13.74
N ALA A 96 -1.47 -1.10 12.41
CA ALA A 96 -0.33 -0.45 11.76
C ALA A 96 -0.21 1.04 12.10
N CYS A 97 -1.35 1.71 12.32
CA CYS A 97 -1.41 3.14 12.68
C CYS A 97 -1.27 3.39 14.18
N THR A 98 -1.60 2.42 15.04
CA THR A 98 -1.63 2.61 16.52
C THR A 98 -0.38 2.11 17.24
N ARG A 99 0.40 1.19 16.63
CA ARG A 99 1.58 0.59 17.29
C ARG A 99 2.79 1.51 17.43
N ASP A 100 2.84 2.66 16.75
CA ASP A 100 3.99 3.56 16.81
C ASP A 100 4.08 4.38 18.11
N HIS A 101 3.08 4.33 19.00
CA HIS A 101 3.16 4.95 20.33
C HIS A 101 3.85 4.11 21.41
N THR A 102 4.43 2.95 21.08
CA THR A 102 5.13 2.10 22.06
C THR A 102 6.63 2.00 21.77
N ASN A 103 7.29 3.12 21.47
CA ASN A 103 8.73 3.24 21.72
C ASN A 103 9.20 4.70 21.86
N ALA A 104 8.83 5.33 22.98
CA ALA A 104 9.64 6.38 23.56
C ALA A 104 9.84 6.02 25.04
N HIS A 105 11.10 5.99 25.45
CA HIS A 105 11.59 5.66 26.79
C HIS A 105 10.87 6.41 27.92
#